data_AF-A0A812AUI8-F1
#
_entry.id   AF-A0A812AUI8-F1
#
_cell.length_a   1.000
_cell.length_b   1.000
_cell.length_c   1.000
_cell.angle_alpha   90.00
_cell.angle_beta   90.00
_cell.angle_gamma   90.00
#
_symmetry.space_group_name_H-M   'P 1'
#
loop_
_entity.id
_entity.type
_entity.pdbx_description
1 polymer ?
#
loop_
_entity_poly.entity_id
_entity_poly.type
_entity_poly.pdbx_seq_one_letter_code
_entity_poly.pdbx_strand_id
1 'polypeptide(L)'
;MSPTTLQLRDQQPHIEGSMSPTTLQLRDQQPHIEGSMSPTTLQLRDQQTHIEGSMSPTTLQLRDQQPHIEGSMSPTTLQLRDQQPHIEGSMSPTTLQLRDQQPHIEGNMSPTILQLRDQQPHIEGSMSPTTLQLRDQQPHIEGSMSPTTLQLRDQQPHTEGCMSPTTLQLRDQQPHIEGSMSPTTLQLRDQQPDIEGSMSPTILQLRDQQPHIEGSMSPTTLQLRDQQPHIEGSMSPTTLQLRDQQPHTE
;
A
#
# COMPACT_ATOMS: atom_id res chain seq x y z
N MET A 1 3.12 -35.33 -23.30
CA MET A 1 3.99 -34.41 -22.53
C MET A 1 3.29 -33.08 -22.51
N SER A 2 2.86 -32.60 -21.34
CA SER A 2 2.37 -31.22 -21.23
C SER A 2 3.53 -30.27 -21.60
N PRO A 3 3.30 -29.20 -22.38
CA PRO A 3 4.37 -28.30 -22.75
C PRO A 3 5.04 -27.73 -21.49
N THR A 4 6.35 -27.94 -21.36
CA THR A 4 7.16 -27.39 -20.27
C THR A 4 7.22 -25.86 -20.32
N THR A 5 7.00 -25.29 -21.50
CA THR A 5 6.90 -23.85 -21.70
C THR A 5 5.91 -23.58 -22.82
N LEU A 6 4.94 -22.72 -22.55
CA LEU A 6 4.08 -22.12 -23.56
C LEU A 6 4.53 -20.66 -23.75
N GLN A 7 4.87 -20.30 -24.99
CA GLN A 7 5.17 -18.92 -25.37
C GLN A 7 4.16 -18.50 -26.43
N LEU A 8 3.41 -17.44 -26.16
CA LEU A 8 2.55 -16.81 -27.17
C LEU A 8 3.22 -15.49 -27.59
N ARG A 9 3.13 -15.23 -28.89
CA ARG A 9 3.66 -14.05 -29.57
C ARG A 9 2.71 -13.72 -30.71
N ASP A 10 1.50 -13.36 -30.33
CA ASP A 10 0.42 -12.95 -31.20
C ASP A 10 0.09 -11.47 -30.92
N GLN A 11 -0.50 -10.76 -31.87
CA GLN A 11 -0.81 -9.34 -31.64
C GLN A 11 -1.88 -9.18 -30.54
N GLN A 12 -2.89 -10.05 -30.55
CA GLN A 12 -4.07 -9.99 -29.66
C GLN A 12 -4.58 -11.41 -29.37
N PRO A 13 -3.85 -12.25 -28.61
CA PRO A 13 -4.35 -13.57 -28.26
C PRO A 13 -5.55 -13.47 -27.32
N HIS A 14 -6.56 -14.31 -27.57
CA HIS A 14 -7.68 -14.54 -26.65
C HIS A 14 -7.50 -15.91 -26.00
N ILE A 15 -7.39 -15.92 -24.68
CA ILE A 15 -7.16 -17.11 -23.88
C ILE A 15 -8.35 -17.29 -22.96
N GLU A 16 -9.12 -18.35 -23.17
CA GLU A 16 -10.29 -18.67 -22.36
C GLU A 16 -10.11 -20.00 -21.63
N GLY A 17 -10.61 -20.05 -20.39
CA GLY A 17 -10.68 -21.27 -19.58
C GLY A 17 -9.49 -21.47 -18.65
N SER A 18 -9.10 -22.72 -18.43
CA SER A 18 -8.10 -23.08 -17.42
C SER A 18 -6.79 -23.54 -18.05
N MET A 19 -5.67 -22.91 -17.69
CA MET A 19 -4.33 -23.32 -18.15
C MET A 19 -3.34 -23.48 -16.99
N SER A 20 -2.53 -24.54 -17.09
CA SER A 20 -1.52 -24.91 -16.10
C SER A 20 -0.23 -25.47 -16.74
N PRO A 21 0.39 -24.77 -17.72
CA PRO A 21 1.73 -25.14 -18.19
C PRO A 21 2.76 -24.92 -17.08
N THR A 22 3.93 -25.56 -17.13
CA THR A 22 4.98 -25.28 -16.13
C THR A 22 5.43 -23.81 -16.21
N THR A 23 5.55 -23.28 -17.42
CA THR A 23 5.88 -21.86 -17.65
C THR A 23 5.00 -21.30 -18.75
N LEU A 24 4.44 -20.11 -18.53
CA LEU A 24 3.79 -19.32 -19.55
C LEU A 24 4.47 -17.95 -19.68
N GLN A 25 4.75 -17.57 -20.93
CA GLN A 25 5.26 -16.24 -21.27
C GLN A 25 4.40 -15.63 -22.36
N LEU A 26 3.82 -14.46 -22.10
CA LEU A 26 3.14 -13.63 -23.10
C LEU A 26 4.02 -12.41 -23.44
N ARG A 27 4.06 -12.09 -24.73
CA ARG A 27 4.78 -10.93 -25.29
C ARG A 27 4.03 -10.44 -26.52
N ASP A 28 2.88 -9.88 -26.25
CA ASP A 28 1.80 -9.55 -27.15
C ASP A 28 1.49 -8.05 -27.02
N GLN A 29 0.68 -7.49 -27.92
CA GLN A 29 0.26 -6.09 -27.77
C GLN A 29 -0.93 -5.98 -26.82
N GLN A 30 -1.98 -6.79 -27.04
CA GLN A 30 -3.20 -6.72 -26.24
C GLN A 30 -3.75 -8.13 -25.94
N PRO A 31 -3.09 -8.92 -25.08
CA PRO A 31 -3.62 -10.22 -24.67
C PRO A 31 -4.88 -10.05 -23.81
N HIS A 32 -5.90 -10.87 -24.09
CA HIS A 32 -7.10 -10.98 -23.27
C HIS A 32 -7.14 -12.39 -22.66
N ILE A 33 -7.17 -12.46 -21.32
CA ILE A 33 -7.17 -13.70 -20.56
C ILE A 33 -8.43 -13.74 -19.71
N GLU A 34 -9.29 -14.71 -19.96
CA GLU A 34 -10.50 -14.96 -19.18
C GLU A 34 -10.46 -16.38 -18.59
N GLY A 35 -10.48 -16.50 -17.26
CA GLY A 35 -10.55 -17.78 -16.57
C GLY A 35 -9.46 -17.99 -15.50
N SER A 36 -8.84 -19.17 -15.49
CA SER A 36 -7.96 -19.61 -14.38
C SER A 36 -6.57 -20.02 -14.84
N MET A 37 -5.54 -19.33 -14.34
CA MET A 37 -4.15 -19.53 -14.70
C MET A 37 -3.34 -19.99 -13.49
N SER A 38 -2.77 -21.20 -13.58
CA SER A 38 -1.96 -21.80 -12.50
C SER A 38 -0.63 -22.39 -12.98
N PRO A 39 0.17 -21.69 -13.81
CA PRO A 39 1.50 -22.17 -14.15
C PRO A 39 2.46 -22.07 -12.96
N THR A 40 3.58 -22.79 -12.95
CA THR A 40 4.61 -22.52 -11.93
C THR A 40 5.17 -21.11 -12.07
N THR A 41 5.37 -20.65 -13.31
CA THR A 41 5.85 -19.29 -13.60
C THR A 41 5.02 -18.66 -14.70
N LEU A 42 4.53 -17.45 -14.44
CA LEU A 42 3.87 -16.61 -15.42
C LEU A 42 4.62 -15.29 -15.57
N GLN A 43 4.95 -14.94 -16.81
CA GLN A 43 5.55 -13.66 -17.18
C GLN A 43 4.72 -13.01 -18.28
N LEU A 44 4.29 -11.79 -18.03
CA LEU A 44 3.52 -10.97 -18.94
C LEU A 44 4.34 -9.71 -19.24
N ARG A 45 4.53 -9.41 -20.53
CA ARG A 45 5.37 -8.31 -21.01
C ARG A 45 4.75 -7.69 -22.25
N ASP A 46 3.73 -6.90 -22.02
CA ASP A 46 2.75 -6.51 -23.03
C ASP A 46 2.58 -4.99 -23.07
N GLN A 47 1.63 -4.48 -23.86
CA GLN A 47 1.26 -3.05 -23.83
C GLN A 47 -0.07 -2.80 -23.11
N GLN A 48 -1.06 -3.68 -23.31
CA GLN A 48 -2.36 -3.60 -22.64
C GLN A 48 -2.91 -5.01 -22.41
N THR A 49 -2.55 -5.64 -21.30
CA THR A 49 -3.12 -6.93 -20.88
C THR A 49 -4.48 -6.70 -20.25
N HIS A 50 -5.48 -7.49 -20.64
CA HIS A 50 -6.73 -7.62 -19.90
C HIS A 50 -6.79 -9.02 -19.27
N ILE A 51 -6.94 -9.08 -17.95
CA ILE A 51 -7.08 -10.34 -17.20
C ILE A 51 -8.39 -10.27 -16.41
N GLU A 52 -9.27 -11.23 -16.65
CA GLU A 52 -10.48 -11.46 -15.87
C GLU A 52 -10.45 -12.88 -15.28
N GLY A 53 -10.48 -12.99 -13.96
CA GLY A 53 -10.56 -14.28 -13.27
C GLY A 53 -9.48 -14.52 -12.22
N SER A 54 -8.88 -15.71 -12.21
CA SER A 54 -8.03 -16.18 -11.11
C SER A 54 -6.60 -16.55 -11.55
N MET A 55 -5.62 -15.90 -10.93
CA MET A 55 -4.20 -16.10 -11.19
C MET A 55 -3.52 -16.68 -9.94
N SER A 56 -3.06 -17.93 -10.02
CA SER A 56 -2.42 -18.64 -8.90
C SER A 56 -1.08 -19.30 -9.25
N PRO A 57 -0.16 -18.64 -9.97
CA PRO A 57 1.15 -19.22 -10.23
C PRO A 57 2.05 -19.20 -8.99
N THR A 58 3.12 -19.99 -8.93
CA THR A 58 4.11 -19.79 -7.86
C THR A 58 4.76 -18.41 -7.97
N THR A 59 5.06 -17.97 -9.20
CA THR A 59 5.62 -16.64 -9.47
C THR A 59 4.88 -15.96 -10.61
N LEU A 60 4.39 -14.74 -10.35
CA LEU A 60 3.78 -13.84 -11.34
C LEU A 60 4.65 -12.58 -11.47
N GLN A 61 5.06 -12.29 -12.71
CA GLN A 61 5.73 -11.05 -13.06
C GLN A 61 4.96 -10.35 -14.19
N LEU A 62 4.48 -9.15 -13.93
CA LEU A 62 3.89 -8.26 -14.92
C LEU A 62 4.85 -7.10 -15.18
N ARG A 63 5.00 -6.79 -16.46
CA ARG A 63 5.65 -5.57 -16.93
C ARG A 63 4.88 -5.09 -18.15
N ASP A 64 3.95 -4.21 -17.92
CA ASP A 64 2.96 -3.77 -18.88
C ASP A 64 2.75 -2.26 -18.80
N GLN A 65 2.29 -1.64 -19.88
CA GLN A 65 2.05 -0.20 -19.92
C GLN A 65 0.69 0.22 -19.37
N GLN A 66 -0.33 -0.62 -19.49
CA GLN A 66 -1.69 -0.37 -18.96
C GLN A 66 -2.42 -1.70 -18.74
N PRO A 67 -1.96 -2.56 -17.81
CA PRO A 67 -2.68 -3.79 -17.52
C PRO A 67 -4.00 -3.48 -16.80
N HIS A 68 -5.06 -4.18 -17.17
CA HIS A 68 -6.33 -4.23 -16.46
C HIS A 68 -6.52 -5.64 -15.89
N ILE A 69 -6.62 -5.75 -14.57
CA ILE A 69 -6.77 -7.01 -13.87
C ILE A 69 -8.01 -6.96 -13.00
N GLU A 70 -8.97 -7.83 -13.29
CA GLU A 70 -10.18 -8.02 -12.48
C GLU A 70 -10.19 -9.45 -11.92
N GLY A 71 -10.33 -9.58 -10.60
CA GLY A 71 -10.54 -10.86 -9.93
C GLY A 71 -9.53 -11.16 -8.83
N SER A 72 -8.98 -12.38 -8.81
CA SER A 72 -8.19 -12.91 -7.68
C SER A 72 -6.76 -13.26 -8.08
N MET A 73 -5.78 -12.69 -7.38
CA MET A 73 -4.36 -13.01 -7.54
C MET A 73 -3.77 -13.59 -6.25
N SER A 74 -3.39 -14.87 -6.30
CA SER A 74 -2.85 -15.60 -5.15
C SER A 74 -1.53 -16.32 -5.45
N PRO A 75 -0.52 -15.67 -6.09
CA PRO A 75 0.77 -16.32 -6.29
C PRO A 75 1.60 -16.37 -5.01
N THR A 76 2.64 -17.21 -4.93
CA THR A 76 3.60 -17.07 -3.82
C THR A 76 4.33 -15.73 -3.88
N THR A 77 4.71 -15.30 -5.09
CA THR A 77 5.35 -14.00 -5.33
C THR A 77 4.69 -13.28 -6.49
N LEU A 78 4.26 -12.05 -6.25
CA LEU A 78 3.74 -11.12 -7.26
C LEU A 78 4.67 -9.91 -7.37
N GLN A 79 5.12 -9.63 -8.59
CA GLN A 79 5.89 -8.43 -8.93
C GLN A 79 5.20 -7.70 -10.08
N LEU A 80 4.78 -6.47 -9.84
CA LEU A 80 4.27 -5.55 -10.86
C LEU A 80 5.29 -4.43 -11.09
N ARG A 81 5.50 -4.07 -12.36
CA ARG A 81 6.41 -3.02 -12.80
C ARG A 81 5.84 -2.35 -14.03
N ASP A 82 4.76 -1.62 -13.80
CA ASP A 82 3.83 -1.22 -14.82
C ASP A 82 3.70 0.30 -14.87
N GLN A 83 3.20 0.79 -16.00
CA GLN A 83 2.61 2.13 -16.04
C GLN A 83 1.10 1.93 -15.90
N GLN A 84 0.44 2.81 -15.16
CA GLN A 84 -1.02 2.88 -15.03
C GLN A 84 -1.75 1.53 -14.89
N PRO A 85 -1.29 0.59 -14.02
CA PRO A 85 -2.04 -0.64 -13.81
C PRO A 85 -3.39 -0.32 -13.14
N HIS A 86 -4.45 -0.96 -13.62
CA HIS A 86 -5.76 -0.96 -12.98
C HIS A 86 -6.02 -2.37 -12.43
N ILE A 87 -6.19 -2.47 -11.11
CA ILE A 87 -6.38 -3.74 -10.43
C ILE A 87 -7.63 -3.65 -9.57
N GLU A 88 -8.61 -4.51 -9.85
CA GLU A 88 -9.83 -4.64 -9.08
C GLU A 88 -9.95 -6.07 -8.53
N GLY A 89 -10.17 -6.19 -7.23
CA GLY A 89 -10.49 -7.47 -6.58
C GLY A 89 -9.56 -7.83 -5.41
N SER A 90 -9.08 -9.07 -5.37
CA SER A 90 -8.38 -9.63 -4.20
C SER A 90 -6.95 -10.07 -4.52
N MET A 91 -5.98 -9.57 -3.75
CA MET A 91 -4.57 -9.94 -3.82
C MET A 91 -4.10 -10.57 -2.52
N SER A 92 -3.73 -11.85 -2.56
CA SER A 92 -3.26 -12.60 -1.39
C SER A 92 -1.94 -13.35 -1.62
N PRO A 93 -0.89 -12.73 -2.21
CA PRO A 93 0.38 -13.42 -2.36
C PRO A 93 1.17 -13.50 -1.06
N THR A 94 2.13 -14.42 -0.93
CA THR A 94 3.06 -14.34 0.23
C THR A 94 3.86 -13.05 0.20
N THR A 95 4.31 -12.63 -0.98
CA THR A 95 5.03 -11.36 -1.19
C THR A 95 4.46 -10.61 -2.39
N LEU A 96 4.09 -9.34 -2.15
CA LEU A 96 3.65 -8.38 -3.17
C LEU A 96 4.65 -7.22 -3.25
N GLN A 97 5.15 -6.97 -4.45
CA GLN A 97 6.01 -5.81 -4.75
C GLN A 97 5.44 -5.04 -5.94
N LEU A 98 5.04 -3.80 -5.70
CA LEU A 98 4.61 -2.86 -6.74
C LEU A 98 5.69 -1.80 -6.94
N ARG A 99 5.95 -1.46 -8.21
CA ARG A 99 6.89 -0.40 -8.60
C ARG A 99 6.40 0.26 -9.88
N ASP A 100 5.34 1.01 -9.72
CA ASP A 100 4.47 1.43 -10.79
C ASP A 100 4.38 2.97 -10.85
N GLN A 101 3.93 3.47 -11.99
CA GLN A 101 3.55 4.88 -12.14
C GLN A 101 2.04 4.95 -12.22
N GLN A 102 1.41 5.67 -11.31
CA GLN A 102 -0.05 5.87 -11.23
C GLN A 102 -0.86 4.56 -11.16
N PRO A 103 -0.52 3.59 -10.28
CA PRO A 103 -1.37 2.42 -10.10
C PRO A 103 -2.72 2.82 -9.50
N HIS A 104 -3.80 2.21 -10.00
CA HIS A 104 -5.12 2.25 -9.41
C HIS A 104 -5.47 0.86 -8.89
N ILE A 105 -5.68 0.75 -7.58
CA ILE A 105 -5.93 -0.53 -6.91
C ILE A 105 -7.21 -0.40 -6.09
N GLU A 106 -8.19 -1.22 -6.41
CA GLU A 106 -9.45 -1.32 -5.68
C GLU A 106 -9.63 -2.73 -5.12
N GLY A 107 -9.94 -2.83 -3.82
CA GLY A 107 -10.35 -4.07 -3.17
C GLY A 107 -9.46 -4.49 -2.01
N ASN A 108 -9.14 -5.79 -1.92
CA ASN A 108 -8.55 -6.39 -0.73
C ASN A 108 -7.12 -6.88 -0.97
N MET A 109 -6.17 -6.36 -0.18
CA MET A 109 -4.77 -6.79 -0.18
C MET A 109 -4.41 -7.45 1.16
N SER A 110 -4.09 -8.73 1.12
CA SER A 110 -3.73 -9.54 2.30
C SER A 110 -2.42 -10.33 2.16
N PRO A 111 -1.33 -9.76 1.61
CA PRO A 111 -0.09 -10.50 1.50
C PRO A 111 0.62 -10.63 2.85
N THR A 112 1.55 -11.58 3.02
CA THR A 112 2.40 -11.54 4.23
C THR A 112 3.26 -10.27 4.24
N ILE A 113 3.84 -9.92 3.09
CA ILE A 113 4.67 -8.73 2.91
C ILE A 113 4.15 -7.93 1.72
N LEU A 114 3.84 -6.66 1.95
CA LEU A 114 3.50 -5.66 0.92
C LEU A 114 4.58 -4.57 0.88
N GLN A 115 5.17 -4.37 -0.30
CA GLN A 115 6.10 -3.28 -0.57
C GLN A 115 5.61 -2.47 -1.77
N LEU A 116 5.37 -1.19 -1.54
CA LEU A 116 4.93 -0.22 -2.53
C LEU A 116 6.05 0.82 -2.74
N ARG A 117 6.33 1.14 -4.00
CA ARG A 117 7.29 2.17 -4.37
C ARG A 117 6.89 2.78 -5.70
N ASP A 118 5.91 3.64 -5.61
CA ASP A 118 5.12 4.12 -6.72
C ASP A 118 5.14 5.65 -6.79
N GLN A 119 4.72 6.17 -7.94
CA GLN A 119 4.43 7.59 -8.10
C GLN A 119 2.93 7.73 -8.26
N GLN A 120 2.30 8.50 -7.38
CA GLN A 120 0.86 8.77 -7.37
C GLN A 120 -0.02 7.51 -7.35
N PRO A 121 0.22 6.52 -6.46
CA PRO A 121 -0.70 5.40 -6.32
C PRO A 121 -2.06 5.87 -5.78
N HIS A 122 -3.14 5.32 -6.33
CA HIS A 122 -4.49 5.42 -5.81
C HIS A 122 -4.92 4.04 -5.30
N ILE A 123 -5.16 3.92 -4.00
CA ILE A 123 -5.51 2.66 -3.35
C ILE A 123 -6.81 2.85 -2.60
N GLU A 124 -7.83 2.09 -2.97
CA GLU A 124 -9.12 2.03 -2.29
C GLU A 124 -9.39 0.62 -1.76
N GLY A 125 -9.81 0.53 -0.49
CA GLY A 125 -10.26 -0.72 0.11
C GLY A 125 -9.50 -1.13 1.36
N SER A 126 -9.14 -2.41 1.49
CA SER A 126 -8.59 -2.97 2.73
C SER A 126 -7.22 -3.60 2.55
N MET A 127 -6.25 -3.18 3.38
CA MET A 127 -4.90 -3.70 3.46
C MET A 127 -4.64 -4.36 4.82
N SER A 128 -4.39 -5.65 4.83
CA SER A 128 -4.13 -6.44 6.05
C SER A 128 -2.86 -7.30 5.99
N PRO A 129 -1.71 -6.81 5.49
CA PRO A 129 -0.51 -7.62 5.46
C PRO A 129 0.15 -7.78 6.83
N THR A 130 1.02 -8.77 7.02
CA THR A 130 1.84 -8.78 8.26
C THR A 130 2.76 -7.56 8.31
N THR A 131 3.37 -7.21 7.17
CA THR A 131 4.23 -6.03 7.03
C THR A 131 3.84 -5.23 5.80
N LEU A 132 3.58 -3.93 5.99
CA LEU A 132 3.34 -2.95 4.94
C LEU A 132 4.45 -1.89 4.96
N GLN A 133 5.11 -1.71 3.82
CA GLN A 133 6.07 -0.65 3.58
C GLN A 133 5.65 0.16 2.35
N LEU A 134 5.34 1.43 2.56
CA LEU A 134 5.03 2.40 1.52
C LEU A 134 6.19 3.39 1.39
N ARG A 135 6.54 3.72 0.14
CA ARG A 135 7.62 4.66 -0.16
C ARG A 135 7.37 5.36 -1.49
N ASP A 136 6.43 6.26 -1.44
CA ASP A 136 5.75 6.79 -2.61
C ASP A 136 5.84 8.32 -2.67
N GLN A 137 5.51 8.85 -3.84
CA GLN A 137 5.29 10.27 -4.03
C GLN A 137 3.80 10.49 -4.25
N GLN A 138 3.16 11.29 -3.39
CA GLN A 138 1.74 11.62 -3.44
C GLN A 138 0.80 10.40 -3.47
N PRO A 139 0.96 9.41 -2.56
CA PRO A 139 -0.02 8.33 -2.47
C PRO A 139 -1.38 8.88 -2.00
N HIS A 140 -2.46 8.35 -2.58
CA HIS A 140 -3.83 8.52 -2.11
C HIS A 140 -4.34 7.15 -1.64
N ILE A 141 -4.64 7.03 -0.35
CA ILE A 141 -5.09 5.79 0.26
C ILE A 141 -6.43 6.04 0.96
N GLU A 142 -7.47 5.33 0.52
CA GLU A 142 -8.80 5.36 1.12
C GLU A 142 -9.17 3.97 1.65
N GLY A 143 -9.64 3.91 2.90
CA GLY A 143 -10.21 2.69 3.48
C GLY A 143 -9.51 2.23 4.75
N SER A 144 -9.19 0.93 4.84
CA SER A 144 -8.70 0.33 6.10
C SER A 144 -7.31 -0.30 5.98
N MET A 145 -6.44 0.03 6.94
CA MET A 145 -5.09 -0.53 7.07
C MET A 145 -4.91 -1.18 8.44
N SER A 146 -4.74 -2.49 8.45
CA SER A 146 -4.60 -3.30 9.68
C SER A 146 -3.38 -4.23 9.68
N PRO A 147 -2.18 -3.79 9.25
CA PRO A 147 -1.01 -4.66 9.27
C PRO A 147 -0.44 -4.85 10.68
N THR A 148 0.37 -5.88 10.92
CA THR A 148 1.11 -5.94 12.20
C THR A 148 2.10 -4.78 12.29
N THR A 149 2.80 -4.47 11.20
CA THR A 149 3.72 -3.33 11.11
C THR A 149 3.44 -2.50 9.86
N LEU A 150 3.23 -1.20 10.04
CA LEU A 150 3.07 -0.20 9.00
C LEU A 150 4.22 0.81 9.05
N GLN A 151 4.91 0.98 7.93
CA GLN A 151 5.95 1.99 7.73
C GLN A 151 5.61 2.84 6.50
N LEU A 152 5.35 4.12 6.71
CA LEU A 152 5.19 5.11 5.62
C LEU A 152 6.45 5.96 5.54
N ARG A 153 6.87 6.26 4.30
CA ARG A 153 7.95 7.21 4.04
C ARG A 153 7.72 7.88 2.69
N ASP A 154 6.84 8.85 2.72
CA ASP A 154 6.21 9.42 1.55
C ASP A 154 6.40 10.93 1.50
N GLN A 155 6.17 11.49 0.32
CA GLN A 155 6.07 12.93 0.13
C GLN A 155 4.61 13.25 -0.19
N GLN A 156 3.99 14.08 0.64
CA GLN A 156 2.59 14.49 0.53
C GLN A 156 1.60 13.33 0.45
N PRO A 157 1.66 12.32 1.36
CA PRO A 157 0.64 11.28 1.39
C PRO A 157 -0.71 11.87 1.81
N HIS A 158 -1.78 11.40 1.16
CA HIS A 158 -3.15 11.59 1.61
C HIS A 158 -3.69 10.23 2.05
N THR A 159 -4.17 10.14 3.29
CA THR A 159 -4.78 8.91 3.82
C THR A 159 -6.11 9.24 4.47
N GLU A 160 -7.16 8.57 4.02
CA GLU A 160 -8.50 8.64 4.60
C GLU A 160 -8.94 7.26 5.12
N GLY A 161 -9.46 7.22 6.34
CA GLY A 161 -10.13 6.04 6.90
C GLY A 161 -9.51 5.53 8.20
N CYS A 162 -9.29 4.23 8.31
CA CYS A 162 -8.98 3.55 9.57
C CYS A 162 -7.60 2.86 9.54
N MET A 163 -6.71 3.23 10.45
CA MET A 163 -5.41 2.58 10.66
C MET A 163 -5.33 1.93 12.05
N SER A 164 -5.18 0.61 12.09
CA SER A 164 -5.10 -0.17 13.34
C SER A 164 -3.91 -1.14 13.41
N PRO A 165 -2.68 -0.74 13.01
CA PRO A 165 -1.56 -1.66 13.08
C PRO A 165 -1.05 -1.86 14.51
N THR A 166 -0.33 -2.95 14.80
CA THR A 166 0.35 -3.04 16.12
C THR A 166 1.40 -1.93 16.25
N THR A 167 2.18 -1.68 15.19
CA THR A 167 3.18 -0.61 15.13
C THR A 167 2.96 0.24 13.89
N LEU A 168 2.81 1.55 14.07
CA LEU A 168 2.76 2.57 13.02
C LEU A 168 3.97 3.50 13.12
N GLN A 169 4.73 3.61 12.02
CA GLN A 169 5.83 4.55 11.88
C GLN A 169 5.60 5.43 10.66
N LEU A 170 5.42 6.73 10.88
CA LEU A 170 5.32 7.74 9.82
C LEU A 170 6.63 8.55 9.76
N ARG A 171 7.09 8.81 8.53
CA ARG A 171 8.23 9.69 8.28
C ARG A 171 8.06 10.37 6.94
N ASP A 172 7.19 11.35 6.96
CA ASP A 172 6.63 11.95 5.76
C ASP A 172 6.89 13.47 5.73
N GLN A 173 6.77 14.04 4.54
CA GLN A 173 6.73 15.48 4.35
C GLN A 173 5.30 15.86 4.00
N GLN A 174 4.69 16.72 4.80
CA GLN A 174 3.32 17.20 4.63
C GLN A 174 2.28 16.07 4.50
N PRO A 175 2.25 15.08 5.40
CA PRO A 175 1.16 14.09 5.38
C PRO A 175 -0.17 14.76 5.73
N HIS A 176 -1.23 14.38 5.01
CA HIS A 176 -2.60 14.70 5.34
C HIS A 176 -3.34 13.40 5.69
N ILE A 177 -3.84 13.31 6.92
CA ILE A 177 -4.46 12.10 7.46
C ILE A 177 -5.83 12.44 8.02
N GLU A 178 -6.87 11.85 7.46
CA GLU A 178 -8.24 11.96 7.94
C GLU A 178 -8.73 10.59 8.46
N GLY A 179 -9.35 10.58 9.65
CA GLY A 179 -10.07 9.42 10.16
C GLY A 179 -9.57 8.93 11.52
N SER A 180 -9.33 7.62 11.67
CA SER A 180 -9.01 7.01 12.96
C SER A 180 -7.70 6.22 12.96
N MET A 181 -6.87 6.46 13.97
CA MET A 181 -5.61 5.73 14.23
C MET A 181 -5.65 5.10 15.62
N SER A 182 -5.53 3.78 15.68
CA SER A 182 -5.56 3.01 16.93
C SER A 182 -4.40 2.01 17.08
N PRO A 183 -3.14 2.38 16.77
CA PRO A 183 -2.06 1.41 16.88
C PRO A 183 -1.62 1.17 18.33
N THR A 184 -1.00 0.04 18.64
CA THR A 184 -0.38 -0.10 19.97
C THR A 184 0.74 0.93 20.17
N THR A 185 1.59 1.10 19.16
CA THR A 185 2.64 2.12 19.15
C THR A 185 2.54 2.99 17.90
N LEU A 186 2.47 4.31 18.09
CA LEU A 186 2.52 5.33 17.04
C LEU A 186 3.80 6.16 17.18
N GLN A 187 4.60 6.22 16.12
CA GLN A 187 5.76 7.09 16.00
C GLN A 187 5.59 8.02 14.80
N LEU A 188 5.45 9.32 15.05
CA LEU A 188 5.44 10.35 14.01
C LEU A 188 6.79 11.06 13.97
N ARG A 189 7.30 11.27 12.76
CA ARG A 189 8.50 12.08 12.52
C ARG A 189 8.37 12.80 11.20
N ASP A 190 7.49 13.78 11.21
CA ASP A 190 6.99 14.42 10.01
C ASP A 190 7.31 15.91 10.01
N GLN A 191 7.27 16.50 8.81
CA GLN A 191 7.33 17.95 8.66
C GLN A 191 5.95 18.43 8.24
N GLN A 192 5.35 19.31 9.05
CA GLN A 192 4.01 19.86 8.82
C GLN A 192 2.94 18.78 8.62
N PRO A 193 2.80 17.79 9.51
CA PRO A 193 1.68 16.87 9.42
C PRO A 193 0.37 17.61 9.68
N ASP A 194 -0.66 17.25 8.92
CA ASP A 194 -2.04 17.68 9.11
C ASP A 194 -2.90 16.45 9.40
N ILE A 195 -3.46 16.38 10.60
CA ILE A 195 -4.17 15.21 11.10
C ILE A 195 -5.55 15.64 11.58
N GLU A 196 -6.59 15.12 10.93
CA GLU A 196 -7.98 15.31 11.31
C GLU A 196 -8.59 13.98 11.79
N GLY A 197 -9.18 13.97 12.98
CA GLY A 197 -9.95 12.85 13.49
C GLY A 197 -9.50 12.33 14.86
N SER A 198 -9.27 11.02 15.00
CA SER A 198 -9.05 10.38 16.31
C SER A 198 -7.78 9.53 16.37
N MET A 199 -6.98 9.74 17.42
CA MET A 199 -5.77 8.98 17.72
C MET A 199 -5.84 8.38 19.11
N SER A 200 -5.78 7.05 19.21
CA SER A 200 -5.89 6.31 20.46
C SER A 200 -4.78 5.28 20.68
N PRO A 201 -3.50 5.61 20.46
CA PRO A 201 -2.45 4.61 20.63
C PRO A 201 -2.13 4.32 22.11
N THR A 202 -1.58 3.15 22.43
CA THR A 202 -1.06 2.95 23.79
C THR A 202 0.14 3.87 24.04
N ILE A 203 1.05 3.95 23.07
CA ILE A 203 2.24 4.81 23.11
C ILE A 203 2.24 5.73 21.89
N LEU A 204 2.28 7.04 22.12
CA LEU A 204 2.44 8.07 21.10
C LEU A 204 3.79 8.77 21.27
N GLN A 205 4.62 8.74 20.23
CA GLN A 205 5.86 9.51 20.13
C GLN A 205 5.76 10.49 18.97
N LEU A 206 5.71 11.78 19.28
CA LEU A 206 5.72 12.86 18.30
C LEU A 206 7.11 13.50 18.23
N ARG A 207 7.63 13.64 17.01
CA ARG A 207 8.86 14.38 16.73
C ARG A 207 8.70 15.13 15.42
N ASP A 208 7.83 16.11 15.46
CA ASP A 208 7.35 16.81 14.29
C ASP A 208 7.75 18.30 14.33
N GLN A 209 7.71 18.93 13.16
CA GLN A 209 7.88 20.36 13.03
C GLN A 209 6.54 20.95 12.56
N GLN A 210 5.96 21.83 13.37
CA GLN A 210 4.68 22.50 13.07
C GLN A 210 3.52 21.52 12.80
N PRO A 211 3.23 20.55 13.69
CA PRO A 211 2.06 19.69 13.49
C PRO A 211 0.76 20.50 13.63
N HIS A 212 -0.17 20.25 12.72
CA HIS A 212 -1.57 20.67 12.80
C HIS A 212 -2.42 19.44 13.12
N ILE A 213 -3.11 19.46 14.26
CA ILE A 213 -3.93 18.33 14.70
C ILE A 213 -5.31 18.85 15.09
N GLU A 214 -6.35 18.37 14.41
CA GLU A 214 -7.75 18.61 14.71
C GLU A 214 -8.43 17.32 15.17
N GLY A 215 -9.06 17.33 16.35
CA GLY A 215 -9.88 16.21 16.84
C GLY A 215 -9.47 15.68 18.21
N SER A 216 -9.27 14.37 18.35
CA SER A 216 -9.08 13.72 19.67
C SER A 216 -7.81 12.87 19.76
N MET A 217 -7.04 13.07 20.82
CA MET A 217 -5.84 12.31 21.14
C MET A 217 -5.93 11.74 22.56
N SER A 218 -5.98 10.42 22.66
CA SER A 218 -6.09 9.72 23.96
C SER A 218 -5.02 8.64 24.15
N PRO A 219 -3.72 8.97 24.09
CA PRO A 219 -2.69 7.98 24.32
C PRO A 219 -2.57 7.58 25.80
N THR A 220 -2.13 6.35 26.11
CA THR A 220 -1.73 6.05 27.50
C THR A 220 -0.45 6.81 27.86
N THR A 221 0.56 6.72 27.00
CA THR A 221 1.83 7.45 27.15
C THR A 221 2.06 8.37 25.96
N LEU A 222 2.32 9.64 26.23
CA LEU A 222 2.66 10.66 25.23
C LEU A 222 4.10 11.17 25.45
N GLN A 223 4.93 11.06 24.42
CA GLN A 223 6.26 11.65 24.35
C GLN A 223 6.28 12.71 23.25
N LEU A 224 6.46 13.97 23.61
CA LEU A 224 6.49 15.09 22.65
C LEU A 224 7.91 15.64 22.53
N ARG A 225 8.35 15.82 21.28
CA ARG A 225 9.56 16.55 20.93
C ARG A 225 9.31 17.39 19.67
N ASP A 226 8.47 18.40 19.82
CA ASP A 226 7.95 19.18 18.69
C ASP A 226 8.34 20.66 18.80
N GLN A 227 8.31 21.34 17.66
CA GLN A 227 8.42 22.79 17.58
C GLN A 227 7.08 23.36 17.08
N GLN A 228 6.43 24.22 17.88
CA GLN A 228 5.20 24.94 17.54
C GLN A 228 3.99 24.04 17.17
N PRO A 229 3.50 23.16 18.06
CA PRO A 229 2.29 22.40 17.77
C PRO A 229 1.04 23.30 17.75
N HIS A 230 0.18 23.11 16.75
CA HIS A 230 -1.19 23.62 16.71
C HIS A 230 -2.15 22.45 16.92
N ILE A 231 -2.81 22.41 18.07
CA ILE A 231 -3.72 21.34 18.43
C ILE A 231 -5.08 21.96 18.73
N GLU A 232 -6.07 21.63 17.91
CA GLU A 232 -7.47 21.97 18.09
C GLU A 232 -8.24 20.70 18.48
N GLY A 233 -8.90 20.71 19.64
CA GLY A 233 -9.64 19.57 20.16
C GLY A 233 -9.13 19.03 21.49
N SER A 234 -9.22 17.72 21.72
CA SER A 234 -8.98 17.09 23.02
C SER A 234 -7.67 16.29 23.07
N MET A 235 -6.88 16.49 24.12
CA MET A 235 -5.66 15.73 24.40
C MET A 235 -5.67 15.22 25.84
N SER A 236 -5.69 13.89 26.03
CA SER A 236 -5.87 13.25 27.35
C SER A 236 -4.87 12.11 27.61
N PRO A 237 -3.55 12.37 27.71
CA PRO A 237 -2.57 11.34 28.06
C PRO A 237 -2.68 10.91 29.53
N THR A 238 -2.47 9.62 29.83
CA THR A 238 -2.27 9.18 31.22
C THR A 238 -0.88 9.60 31.74
N THR A 239 0.13 9.54 30.88
CA THR A 239 1.50 9.97 31.16
C THR A 239 2.00 10.89 30.06
N LEU A 240 2.54 12.04 30.42
CA LEU A 240 3.12 13.02 29.50
C LEU A 240 4.62 13.22 29.78
N GLN A 241 5.44 13.10 28.74
CA GLN A 241 6.87 13.41 28.75
C GLN A 241 7.16 14.48 27.69
N LEU A 242 7.59 15.65 28.14
CA LEU A 242 8.01 16.75 27.28
C LEU A 242 9.53 16.82 27.25
N ARG A 243 10.10 16.98 26.05
CA ARG A 243 11.52 17.30 25.91
C ARG A 243 11.68 18.57 25.07
N ASP A 244 11.78 19.69 25.78
CA ASP A 244 12.01 21.00 25.18
C ASP A 244 13.34 21.05 24.42
N GLN A 245 13.32 21.71 23.26
CA GLN A 245 14.43 22.55 22.85
C GLN A 245 14.01 23.99 23.15
N GLN A 246 14.36 24.53 24.32
CA GLN A 246 14.09 25.95 24.64
C GLN A 246 14.99 26.88 23.79
N PRO A 247 14.71 28.20 23.82
CA PRO A 247 14.02 28.99 22.79
C PRO A 247 15.01 29.61 21.79
N HIS A 248 14.51 30.12 20.66
CA HIS A 248 15.27 31.15 19.93
C HIS A 248 15.28 32.43 20.78
N THR A 249 16.37 32.66 21.50
CA THR A 249 16.85 34.00 21.85
C THR A 249 17.93 34.38 20.82
N GLU A 250 17.55 35.19 19.84
CA GLU A 250 18.15 36.47 19.43
C GLU A 250 17.29 37.13 18.34
#